data_AF-A0AAV8WPB2-F1
#
_entry.id   AF-A0AAV8WPB2-F1
#
_cell.length_a   1.000
_cell.length_b   1.000
_cell.length_c   1.000
_cell.angle_alpha   90.00
_cell.angle_beta   90.00
_cell.angle_gamma   90.00
#
_symmetry.space_group_name_H-M   'P 1'
#
loop_
_entity.id
_entity.type
_entity.pdbx_description
1 polymer ?
#
loop_
_entity_poly.entity_id
_entity_poly.type
_entity_poly.pdbx_seq_one_letter_code
_entity_poly.pdbx_strand_id
1 'polypeptide(L)'
;MSIRNPTEGYKTTHNGKKLDYKNLAEIVHADDKYEFLRDIMPKKITVLEFKRIMARKMGNDRDTSKDDEDSSSSSSDDEDSSSEDSEESNASA
;
A
#
# COMPACT_ATOMS: atom_id res chain seq x y z
N MET A 1 -14.66 -40.77 -6.23
CA MET A 1 -14.12 -39.44 -6.55
C MET A 1 -14.50 -38.49 -5.43
N SER A 2 -13.56 -38.15 -4.54
CA SER A 2 -13.83 -37.21 -3.45
C SER A 2 -13.76 -35.78 -3.98
N ILE A 3 -14.88 -35.07 -3.91
CA ILE A 3 -14.96 -33.64 -4.23
C ILE A 3 -14.14 -32.91 -3.17
N ARG A 4 -13.00 -32.34 -3.57
CA ARG A 4 -12.18 -31.51 -2.68
C ARG A 4 -12.93 -30.21 -2.41
N ASN A 5 -13.41 -30.03 -1.19
CA ASN A 5 -14.08 -28.80 -0.78
C ASN A 5 -13.10 -27.62 -0.89
N PRO A 6 -13.51 -26.46 -1.44
CA PRO A 6 -12.69 -25.25 -1.54
C PRO A 6 -12.56 -24.53 -0.19
N THR A 7 -12.35 -25.27 0.91
CA THR A 7 -12.45 -24.77 2.28
C THR A 7 -11.24 -23.98 2.76
N GLU A 8 -10.09 -24.05 2.09
CA GLU A 8 -8.87 -23.35 2.54
C GLU A 8 -9.05 -21.83 2.60
N GLY A 9 -9.74 -21.27 1.60
CA GLY A 9 -10.22 -19.88 1.57
C GLY A 9 -10.96 -19.49 2.84
N TYR A 10 -12.00 -20.27 3.15
CA TYR A 10 -12.94 -19.97 4.22
C TYR A 10 -12.35 -20.11 5.62
N LYS A 11 -11.26 -20.88 5.80
CA LYS A 11 -10.57 -20.99 7.10
C LYS A 11 -9.95 -19.67 7.56
N THR A 12 -9.59 -18.78 6.64
CA THR A 12 -9.03 -17.47 6.97
C THR A 12 -10.11 -16.40 7.20
N THR A 13 -11.38 -16.72 6.95
CA THR A 13 -12.50 -15.79 7.08
C THR A 13 -13.03 -15.79 8.51
N HIS A 14 -13.28 -14.61 9.08
CA HIS A 14 -13.79 -14.48 10.45
C HIS A 14 -15.24 -15.00 10.61
N ASN A 15 -16.03 -15.02 9.53
CA ASN A 15 -17.47 -15.34 9.58
C ASN A 15 -17.88 -16.54 8.70
N GLY A 16 -16.95 -17.23 8.03
CA GLY A 16 -17.18 -18.48 7.27
C GLY A 16 -18.14 -18.39 6.07
N LYS A 17 -18.87 -17.27 5.91
CA LYS A 17 -19.95 -17.10 4.93
C LYS A 17 -19.57 -16.20 3.75
N LYS A 18 -18.48 -15.44 3.88
CA LYS A 18 -18.00 -14.51 2.85
C LYS A 18 -16.49 -14.62 2.74
N LEU A 19 -16.02 -14.71 1.51
CA LEU A 19 -14.61 -14.74 1.17
C LEU A 19 -14.24 -13.37 0.58
N ASP A 20 -13.40 -12.61 1.28
CA ASP A 20 -12.93 -11.33 0.78
C ASP A 20 -11.64 -11.50 -0.01
N TYR A 21 -11.34 -10.52 -0.88
CA TYR A 21 -10.12 -10.53 -1.69
C TYR A 21 -8.84 -10.67 -0.83
N LYS A 22 -8.83 -10.10 0.37
CA LYS A 22 -7.70 -10.20 1.31
C LYS A 22 -7.40 -11.66 1.69
N ASN A 23 -8.44 -12.44 1.98
CA ASN A 23 -8.33 -13.86 2.32
C ASN A 23 -7.72 -14.67 1.17
N LEU A 24 -8.15 -14.39 -0.07
CA LEU A 24 -7.61 -15.03 -1.26
C LEU A 24 -6.15 -14.64 -1.51
N ALA A 25 -5.83 -13.35 -1.42
CA ALA A 25 -4.48 -12.84 -1.61
C ALA A 25 -3.50 -13.37 -0.55
N GLU A 26 -3.95 -13.60 0.69
CA GLU A 26 -3.12 -14.22 1.72
C GLU A 26 -2.75 -15.67 1.35
N ILE A 27 -3.71 -16.47 0.92
CA ILE A 27 -3.49 -17.89 0.60
C ILE A 27 -2.61 -18.04 -0.65
N VAL A 28 -2.88 -17.25 -1.69
CA VAL A 28 -2.13 -17.32 -2.95
C VAL A 28 -0.65 -17.00 -2.77
N HIS A 29 -0.33 -16.13 -1.81
CA HIS A 29 1.04 -15.73 -1.53
C HIS A 29 1.64 -16.39 -0.27
N ALA A 30 0.92 -17.34 0.35
CA ALA A 30 1.42 -18.14 1.47
C ALA A 30 1.93 -19.51 1.00
N ASP A 31 1.39 -20.04 -0.09
CA ASP A 31 1.73 -21.35 -0.63
C ASP A 31 2.22 -21.22 -2.07
N ASP A 32 3.23 -22.02 -2.45
CA ASP A 32 3.81 -22.04 -3.80
C ASP A 32 2.90 -22.77 -4.78
N LYS A 33 1.96 -23.59 -4.29
CA LYS A 33 0.93 -24.23 -5.13
C LYS A 33 0.10 -23.23 -5.95
N TYR A 34 -0.01 -21.98 -5.50
CA TYR A 34 -0.78 -20.92 -6.14
C TYR A 34 0.10 -19.86 -6.83
N GLU A 35 1.38 -20.16 -7.10
CA GLU A 35 2.33 -19.22 -7.69
C GLU A 35 1.82 -18.56 -8.99
N PHE A 36 1.13 -19.32 -9.84
CA PHE A 36 0.55 -18.83 -11.10
C PHE A 36 -0.50 -17.69 -10.91
N LEU A 37 -1.07 -17.54 -9.71
CA LEU A 37 -2.01 -16.46 -9.39
C LEU A 37 -1.32 -15.22 -8.82
N ARG A 38 -0.03 -15.28 -8.45
CA ARG A 38 0.68 -14.16 -7.82
C ARG A 38 0.79 -12.95 -8.74
N ASP A 39 0.93 -13.19 -10.05
CA ASP A 39 1.04 -12.13 -11.07
C ASP A 39 -0.29 -11.39 -11.28
N ILE A 40 -1.41 -12.07 -11.08
CA ILE A 40 -2.76 -11.55 -11.33
C ILE A 40 -3.36 -10.95 -10.05
N MET A 41 -3.04 -11.53 -8.88
CA MET A 41 -3.56 -11.09 -7.59
C MET A 41 -2.48 -10.45 -6.72
N PRO A 42 -2.22 -9.14 -6.85
CA PRO A 42 -1.28 -8.47 -5.97
C PRO A 42 -1.77 -8.48 -4.50
N LYS A 43 -0.83 -8.61 -3.57
CA LYS A 43 -1.06 -8.47 -2.12
C LYS A 43 -1.39 -7.02 -1.78
N LYS A 44 -2.55 -6.78 -1.15
CA LYS A 44 -2.85 -5.47 -0.58
C LYS A 44 -2.12 -5.31 0.74
N ILE A 45 -1.20 -4.36 0.81
CA ILE A 45 -0.51 -3.96 2.04
C ILE A 45 -1.03 -2.61 2.52
N THR A 46 -0.89 -2.36 3.82
CA THR A 46 -1.17 -1.03 4.39
C THR A 46 0.05 -0.11 4.22
N VAL A 47 -0.14 1.21 4.30
CA VAL A 47 0.97 2.18 4.29
C VAL A 47 1.96 1.91 5.44
N LEU A 48 1.45 1.54 6.61
CA LEU A 48 2.28 1.17 7.76
C LEU A 48 3.16 -0.06 7.46
N GLU A 49 2.58 -1.06 6.82
CA GLU A 49 3.28 -2.29 6.44
C GLU A 49 4.29 -2.05 5.33
N PHE A 50 3.94 -1.21 4.34
CA PHE A 50 4.88 -0.76 3.32
C PHE A 50 6.10 -0.06 3.91
N LYS A 51 5.90 0.87 4.85
CA LYS A 51 7.00 1.54 5.58
C LYS A 51 7.89 0.53 6.31
N ARG A 52 7.28 -0.49 6.94
CA ARG A 52 8.01 -1.57 7.61
C ARG A 52 8.84 -2.43 6.64
N ILE A 53 8.28 -2.78 5.48
CA ILE A 53 8.97 -3.55 4.45
C ILE A 53 10.14 -2.75 3.87
N MET A 54 9.95 -1.46 3.57
CA MET A 54 11.01 -0.58 3.08
C MET A 54 12.14 -0.41 4.10
N ALA A 55 11.81 -0.21 5.37
CA ALA A 55 12.81 -0.13 6.44
C ALA A 55 13.62 -1.42 6.57
N ARG A 56 12.96 -2.60 6.46
CA ARG A 56 13.66 -3.90 6.48
C ARG A 56 14.56 -4.08 5.26
N LYS A 57 14.09 -3.71 4.06
CA LYS A 57 14.87 -3.80 2.82
C LYS A 57 16.11 -2.91 2.89
N MET A 58 15.95 -1.66 3.32
CA MET A 58 17.06 -0.73 3.53
C MET A 58 18.03 -1.19 4.65
N GLY A 59 17.54 -1.95 5.64
CA GLY A 59 18.38 -2.52 6.69
C GLY A 59 19.23 -3.72 6.22
N ASN A 60 18.73 -4.50 5.26
CA ASN A 60 19.44 -5.68 4.73
C ASN A 60 20.49 -5.35 3.66
N ASP A 61 20.37 -4.21 2.97
CA ASP A 61 21.36 -3.75 1.97
C ASP A 61 22.53 -2.95 2.60
N ARG A 62 22.57 -2.79 3.93
CA ARG A 62 23.59 -2.02 4.67
C ARG A 62 24.85 -2.78 5.08
N ASP A 63 25.15 -3.91 4.43
CA ASP A 63 26.46 -4.59 4.57
C ASP A 63 27.38 -4.38 3.36
N THR A 64 27.10 -3.37 2.52
CA THR A 64 28.10 -2.82 1.59
C THR A 64 27.96 -1.31 1.52
N SER A 65 29.00 -0.62 2.02
CA SER A 65 29.27 0.82 1.92
C SER A 65 28.56 1.72 2.93
N LYS A 66 29.29 1.98 4.03
CA LYS A 66 29.23 3.26 4.72
C LYS A 66 29.66 4.34 3.73
N ASP A 67 28.73 5.18 3.30
CA ASP A 67 29.03 6.56 2.94
C ASP A 67 27.93 7.42 3.56
N ASP A 68 28.29 8.09 4.65
CA ASP A 68 27.44 9.01 5.39
C ASP A 68 27.37 10.33 4.59
N GLU A 69 26.48 10.42 3.60
CA GLU A 69 26.06 11.72 3.04
C GLU A 69 24.72 12.15 3.65
N ASP A 70 24.85 12.95 4.70
CA ASP A 70 23.80 13.76 5.32
C ASP A 70 23.21 14.74 4.29
N SER A 71 22.16 14.33 3.58
CA SER A 71 21.40 15.25 2.74
C SER A 71 20.26 15.87 3.55
N SER A 72 20.61 16.83 4.41
CA SER A 72 19.68 17.78 5.01
C SER A 72 19.06 18.67 3.92
N SER A 73 17.99 18.22 3.28
CA SER A 73 17.19 19.08 2.40
C SER A 73 16.22 19.93 3.24
N SER A 74 16.76 20.90 3.97
CA SER A 74 16.01 22.08 4.39
C SER A 74 15.92 23.03 3.18
N SER A 75 14.78 23.10 2.52
CA SER A 75 14.50 24.20 1.60
C SER A 75 13.32 24.98 2.14
N SER A 76 13.63 26.24 2.45
CA SER A 76 12.86 27.20 3.21
C SER A 76 11.46 27.45 2.67
N ASP A 77 10.59 27.70 3.64
CA ASP A 77 9.38 28.50 3.60
C ASP A 77 9.70 29.89 3.01
N ASP A 78 9.02 30.28 1.92
CA ASP A 78 8.85 31.68 1.53
C ASP A 78 7.34 31.91 1.36
N GLU A 79 6.80 32.60 2.35
CA GLU A 79 5.50 33.26 2.37
C GLU A 79 5.47 34.47 1.39
N ASP A 80 4.26 35.02 1.17
CA ASP A 80 3.92 36.28 0.47
C ASP A 80 3.41 36.09 -0.99
N SER A 81 2.25 36.60 -1.43
CA SER A 81 1.44 37.71 -0.93
C SER A 81 -0.02 37.59 -1.40
N SER A 82 -0.93 38.04 -0.56
CA SER A 82 -2.35 38.28 -0.84
C SER A 82 -2.54 39.34 -1.94
N SER A 83 -3.57 39.18 -2.78
CA SER A 83 -4.29 40.35 -3.28
C SER A 83 -5.78 40.04 -3.38
N GLU A 84 -6.53 40.89 -2.69
CA GLU A 84 -7.97 40.93 -2.55
C GLU A 84 -8.66 41.45 -3.83
N ASP A 85 -9.94 41.08 -3.91
CA ASP A 85 -11.10 41.85 -4.39
C ASP A 85 -11.21 42.30 -5.86
N SER A 86 -12.30 41.84 -6.49
CA SER A 86 -13.19 42.71 -7.27
C SER A 86 -14.54 42.01 -7.43
N GLU A 87 -15.48 42.39 -6.57
CA GLU A 87 -16.92 42.29 -6.82
C GLU A 87 -17.28 43.06 -8.11
N GLU A 88 -18.03 42.47 -9.04
CA GLU A 88 -18.90 43.27 -9.90
C GLU A 88 -20.23 42.56 -10.16
N SER A 89 -21.22 43.07 -9.43
CA SER A 89 -22.65 42.98 -9.66
C SER A 89 -23.04 43.35 -11.09
N ASN A 90 -23.88 42.53 -11.73
CA ASN A 90 -24.82 43.03 -12.72
C ASN A 90 -26.21 42.44 -12.47
N ALA A 91 -27.06 43.29 -11.89
CA ALA A 91 -28.50 43.17 -11.91
C ALA A 91 -29.05 43.68 -13.26
N SER A 92 -30.03 42.97 -13.83
CA SER A 92 -31.09 43.43 -14.77
C SER A 92 -31.57 42.20 -15.57
N ALA A 93 -32.84 41.99 -15.90
CA ALA A 93 -34.13 42.59 -15.56
C ALA A 93 -35.19 41.57 -16.01
#